data_AF-A0A534XY54-F1
#
_entry.id   AF-A0A534XY54-F1
#
_cell.length_a   1.000
_cell.length_b   1.000
_cell.length_c   1.000
_cell.angle_alpha   90.00
_cell.angle_beta   90.00
_cell.angle_gamma   90.00
#
_symmetry.space_group_name_H-M   'P 1'
#
loop_
_entity.id
_entity.type
_entity.pdbx_description
1 polymer ?
#
loop_
_entity_poly.entity_id
_entity_poly.type
_entity_poly.pdbx_seq_one_letter_code
_entity_poly.pdbx_strand_id
1 'polypeptide(L)'
;MPGCAEETAYYLNGKLPQLALIAKGVRFPPGNWLRVADGLLPPWEAESFVREFFPALEKGPVPYIALLCEMDVVQFEKDLEDEKKGLVA
;
A
#
# COMPACT_ATOMS: atom_id res chain seq x y z
N MET A 1 -15.28 10.56 -5.11
CA MET A 1 -14.56 10.71 -6.40
C MET A 1 -14.07 9.33 -6.80
N PRO A 2 -14.36 8.84 -8.01
CA PRO A 2 -13.85 7.53 -8.44
C PRO A 2 -12.31 7.57 -8.45
N GLY A 3 -11.66 6.58 -7.83
CA GLY A 3 -10.21 6.48 -7.76
C GLY A 3 -9.54 7.06 -6.50
N CYS A 4 -10.32 7.59 -5.54
CA CYS A 4 -9.82 7.98 -4.22
C CYS A 4 -10.35 7.06 -3.11
N ALA A 5 -9.59 6.94 -2.03
CA ALA A 5 -10.04 6.22 -0.84
C ALA A 5 -11.24 6.93 -0.20
N GLU A 6 -12.30 6.19 0.08
CA GLU A 6 -13.51 6.72 0.72
C GLU A 6 -13.31 6.93 2.23
N GLU A 7 -12.37 6.19 2.80
CA GLU A 7 -12.03 6.15 4.22
C GLU A 7 -10.51 5.96 4.39
N THR A 8 -9.98 6.36 5.54
CA THR A 8 -8.58 6.08 5.87
C THR A 8 -8.47 4.61 6.26
N ALA A 9 -7.74 3.83 5.47
CA ALA A 9 -7.65 2.38 5.65
C ALA A 9 -6.32 1.82 5.15
N TYR A 10 -6.01 0.60 5.58
CA TYR A 10 -4.87 -0.15 5.10
C TYR A 10 -5.24 -0.90 3.82
N TYR A 11 -4.39 -0.78 2.82
CA TYR A 11 -4.52 -1.41 1.52
C TYR A 11 -3.25 -2.18 1.17
N LEU A 12 -3.42 -3.39 0.62
CA LEU A 12 -2.34 -4.21 0.10
C LEU A 12 -2.32 -4.10 -1.43
N ASN A 13 -1.16 -3.83 -2.02
CA ASN A 13 -0.98 -3.89 -3.46
C ASN A 13 -0.69 -5.35 -3.89
N GLY A 14 -1.47 -5.86 -4.85
CA GLY A 14 -1.33 -7.24 -5.34
C GLY A 14 -0.17 -7.44 -6.33
N LYS A 15 0.36 -6.38 -6.93
CA LYS A 15 1.51 -6.45 -7.86
C LYS A 15 2.85 -6.29 -7.15
N LEU A 16 2.86 -5.51 -6.06
CA LEU A 16 4.01 -5.24 -5.22
C LEU A 16 3.55 -5.51 -3.79
N PRO A 17 4.10 -6.50 -3.08
CA PRO A 17 3.62 -6.91 -1.76
C PRO A 17 3.90 -5.84 -0.71
N GLN A 18 3.12 -4.77 -0.75
CA GLN A 18 3.33 -3.54 -0.01
C GLN A 18 2.04 -3.12 0.67
N LEU A 19 2.15 -2.85 1.96
CA LEU A 19 1.07 -2.38 2.81
C LEU A 19 1.09 -0.86 2.83
N ALA A 20 0.01 -0.22 2.39
CA ALA A 20 -0.15 1.22 2.41
C ALA A 20 -1.32 1.65 3.29
N LEU A 21 -1.10 2.58 4.20
CA LEU A 21 -2.18 3.33 4.86
C LEU A 21 -2.57 4.51 3.96
N ILE A 22 -3.75 4.47 3.35
CA ILE A 22 -4.20 5.51 2.43
C ILE A 22 -5.28 6.32 3.11
N ALA A 23 -5.08 7.64 3.25
CA ALA A 23 -6.04 8.52 3.88
C ALA A 23 -7.26 8.79 3.00
N LYS A 24 -8.41 9.06 3.64
CA LYS A 24 -9.63 9.46 2.95
C LYS A 24 -9.37 10.63 1.98
N GLY A 25 -9.87 10.50 0.75
CA GLY A 25 -9.73 11.51 -0.30
C GLY A 25 -8.41 11.42 -1.08
N VAL A 26 -7.44 10.63 -0.63
CA VAL A 26 -6.19 10.38 -1.35
C VAL A 26 -6.43 9.40 -2.49
N ARG A 27 -5.83 9.66 -3.65
CA ARG A 27 -5.95 8.80 -4.83
C ARG A 27 -5.16 7.50 -4.65
N PHE A 28 -5.69 6.40 -5.19
CA PHE A 28 -4.94 5.16 -5.26
C PHE A 28 -3.82 5.29 -6.31
N PRO A 29 -2.56 4.96 -5.97
CA PRO A 29 -1.50 4.83 -6.95
C PRO A 29 -1.84 3.74 -7.99
N PRO A 30 -1.18 3.72 -9.16
CA PRO A 30 -1.34 2.67 -10.15
C PRO A 30 -1.04 1.29 -9.55
N GLY A 31 -2.00 0.39 -9.63
CA GLY A 31 -1.89 -0.93 -9.01
C GLY A 31 -3.25 -1.55 -8.74
N ASN A 32 -3.25 -2.77 -8.22
CA ASN A 32 -4.47 -3.41 -7.74
C ASN A 32 -4.42 -3.38 -6.21
N TRP A 33 -5.29 -2.57 -5.60
CA TRP A 33 -5.31 -2.35 -4.16
C TRP A 33 -6.48 -3.08 -3.52
N LEU A 34 -6.18 -3.83 -2.46
CA LEU A 34 -7.16 -4.54 -1.66
C LEU A 34 -7.21 -3.96 -0.26
N ARG A 35 -8.37 -3.52 0.22
CA ARG A 35 -8.55 -3.10 1.62
C ARG A 35 -8.37 -4.31 2.53
N VAL A 36 -7.46 -4.21 3.49
CA VAL A 36 -7.15 -5.29 4.44
C VAL A 36 -7.60 -4.97 5.86
N ALA A 37 -7.53 -3.71 6.27
CA ALA A 37 -7.83 -3.29 7.63
C ALA A 37 -8.30 -1.83 7.67
N ASP A 38 -8.99 -1.46 8.74
CA ASP A 38 -9.37 -0.08 8.99
C ASP A 38 -8.19 0.76 9.51
N GLY A 39 -8.18 2.06 9.22
CA GLY A 39 -7.08 2.96 9.59
C GLY A 39 -6.97 3.24 11.09
N LEU A 40 -7.93 2.78 11.90
CA LEU A 40 -7.87 2.84 13.36
C LEU A 40 -7.02 1.73 13.98
N LEU A 41 -6.72 0.67 13.22
CA LEU A 41 -5.84 -0.40 13.69
C LEU A 41 -4.39 0.07 13.67
N PRO A 42 -3.56 -0.39 14.61
CA PRO A 42 -2.15 -0.11 14.55
C PRO A 42 -1.47 -0.89 13.40
N PRO A 43 -0.34 -0.41 12.86
CA PRO A 43 0.31 -1.01 11.70
C PRO A 43 0.67 -2.49 11.88
N TRP A 44 1.13 -2.88 13.07
CA TRP A 44 1.53 -4.26 13.36
C TRP A 44 0.36 -5.26 13.31
N GLU A 45 -0.85 -4.83 13.67
CA GLU A 45 -2.06 -5.67 13.55
C GLU A 45 -2.43 -5.83 12.07
N ALA A 46 -2.39 -4.73 11.30
CA ALA A 46 -2.64 -4.76 9.86
C ALA A 46 -1.62 -5.65 9.13
N GLU A 47 -0.35 -5.60 9.50
CA GLU A 47 0.70 -6.49 8.99
C GLU A 47 0.42 -7.96 9.34
N SER A 48 -0.06 -8.23 10.56
CA SER A 48 -0.39 -9.59 11.00
C SER A 48 -1.56 -10.15 10.19
N PHE A 49 -2.59 -9.35 9.93
CA PHE A 49 -3.66 -9.71 8.99
C PHE A 49 -3.11 -10.00 7.59
N VAL A 50 -2.26 -9.15 7.04
CA VAL A 50 -1.68 -9.39 5.71
C VAL A 50 -0.91 -10.72 5.67
N ARG A 51 -0.13 -11.05 6.70
CA ARG A 51 0.62 -12.32 6.77
C ARG A 51 -0.29 -13.54 6.90
N GLU A 52 -1.35 -13.44 7.69
CA GLU A 52 -2.30 -14.53 7.90
C GLU A 52 -3.11 -14.84 6.63
N PHE A 53 -3.56 -13.81 5.92
CA PHE A 53 -4.39 -13.97 4.71
C PHE A 53 -3.57 -14.19 3.43
N PHE A 54 -2.30 -13.77 3.40
CA PHE A 54 -1.40 -13.94 2.26
C PHE A 54 -0.14 -14.70 2.68
N PRO A 55 -0.21 -16.04 2.81
CA PRO A 55 0.93 -16.87 3.25
C PRO A 55 2.15 -16.78 2.31
N ALA A 56 1.94 -16.39 1.05
CA ALA A 56 3.03 -16.09 0.12
C ALA A 56 3.92 -14.92 0.57
N LEU A 57 3.41 -14.04 1.43
CA LEU A 57 4.10 -12.86 1.96
C LEU A 57 4.72 -13.09 3.34
N GLU A 58 4.44 -14.22 4.00
CA GLU A 58 4.98 -14.55 5.32
C GLU A 58 6.51 -14.57 5.36
N LYS A 59 7.14 -15.01 4.26
CA LYS A 59 8.59 -15.23 4.18
C LYS A 59 9.39 -13.98 3.78
N GLY A 60 8.72 -12.87 3.49
CA GLY A 60 9.35 -11.63 3.00
C GLY A 60 9.07 -10.41 3.89
N PRO A 61 9.91 -9.36 3.79
CA PRO A 61 9.54 -8.05 4.31
C PRO A 61 8.33 -7.54 3.52
N VAL A 62 7.27 -7.14 4.23
CA VAL A 62 6.13 -6.42 3.66
C VAL A 62 6.38 -4.95 4.00
N PRO A 63 6.95 -4.15 3.09
CA PRO A 63 7.19 -2.74 3.36
C PRO A 63 5.87 -2.03 3.69
N TYR A 64 5.94 -1.15 4.68
CA TYR A 64 4.84 -0.29 5.09
C TYR A 64 5.06 1.13 4.59
N ILE A 65 4.02 1.77 4.07
CA ILE A 65 4.02 3.19 3.69
C ILE A 65 2.73 3.88 4.11
N ALA A 66 2.79 5.17 4.42
CA ALA A 66 1.61 6.00 4.66
C ALA A 66 1.45 7.02 3.54
N LEU A 67 0.31 6.98 2.85
CA LEU A 67 -0.09 7.90 1.79
C LEU A 67 -1.21 8.79 2.33
N LEU A 68 -0.81 9.90 2.95
CA LEU A 68 -1.74 10.80 3.65
C LEU A 68 -2.14 11.99 2.79
N CYS A 69 -1.36 12.29 1.75
CA CYS A 69 -1.49 13.44 0.87
C CYS A 69 -1.22 13.05 -0.59
N GLU A 70 -1.61 13.91 -1.54
CA GLU A 70 -1.23 13.70 -2.95
C GLU A 70 0.29 13.72 -3.17
N MET A 71 1.04 14.48 -2.37
CA MET A 71 2.50 14.50 -2.42
C MET A 71 3.11 13.13 -2.11
N ASP A 72 2.57 12.42 -1.13
CA ASP A 72 3.02 11.06 -0.77
C ASP A 72 2.78 10.10 -1.92
N VAL A 73 1.64 10.23 -2.61
CA VAL A 73 1.32 9.42 -3.79
C VAL A 73 2.29 9.70 -4.94
N VAL A 74 2.58 10.96 -5.23
CA VAL A 74 3.52 11.33 -6.30
C VAL A 74 4.93 10.83 -6.00
N GLN A 75 5.36 10.91 -4.74
CA GLN A 75 6.66 10.38 -4.34
C GLN A 75 6.69 8.86 -4.49
N PHE A 76 5.66 8.17 -3.99
CA PHE A 76 5.52 6.73 -4.13
C PHE A 76 5.56 6.25 -5.58
N GLU A 77 4.86 6.93 -6.48
CA GLU A 77 4.89 6.61 -7.92
C GLU A 77 6.29 6.75 -8.52
N LYS A 78 7.04 7.80 -8.12
CA LYS A 78 8.43 7.97 -8.57
C LYS A 78 9.34 6.87 -8.07
N ASP A 79 9.20 6.47 -6.80
CA ASP A 79 9.97 5.37 -6.22
C ASP A 79 9.68 4.05 -6.95
N LEU A 80 8.42 3.80 -7.31
CA LEU A 80 8.06 2.64 -8.13
C LEU A 80 8.65 2.67 -9.54
N GLU A 81 8.72 3.84 -10.18
CA GLU A 81 9.35 4.00 -11.49
C GLU A 81 10.86 3.78 -11.44
N ASP A 82 11.52 4.21 -10.36
CA ASP A 82 12.96 4.04 -10.15
C ASP A 82 13.32 2.58 -9.85
N GLU A 83 12.57 1.92 -8.95
CA GLU A 83 12.77 0.50 -8.64
C GLU A 83 12.55 -0.39 -9.88
N LYS A 84 11.56 -0.05 -10.71
CA LYS A 84 11.32 -0.72 -11.99
C LYS A 84 12.47 -0.53 -12.98
N LYS A 85 13.17 0.60 -12.96
CA LYS A 85 14.36 0.83 -13.80
C LYS A 85 15.58 0.06 -13.28
N GLY A 86 15.72 -0.10 -11.98
CA GLY A 86 16.80 -0.87 -11.37
C GLY A 86 16.78 -2.37 -11.70
N LEU A 87 15.61 -2.94 -12.00
CA LEU A 87 15.44 -4.35 -12.38
C LEU A 87 15.69 -4.64 -13.88
N VAL A 88 15.91 -3.60 -14.70
CA VAL A 88 16.09 -3.69 -16.16
C VAL A 88 17.54 -3.36 -16.58
N ALA A 89 18.47 -3.24 -15.63
CA ALA A 89 19.89 -2.95 -15.88
C ALA A 89 20.79 -4.20 -15.76
#